data_AF-A0A948CDV7-F1
#
_entry.id   AF-A0A948CDV7-F1
#
_cell.length_a   1.000
_cell.length_b   1.000
_cell.length_c   1.000
_cell.angle_alpha   90.00
_cell.angle_beta   90.00
_cell.angle_gamma   90.00
#
_symmetry.space_group_name_H-M   'P 1'
#
loop_
_entity.id
_entity.type
_entity.pdbx_description
1 polymer ?
#
loop_
_entity_poly.entity_id
_entity_poly.type
_entity_poly.pdbx_seq_one_letter_code
_entity_poly.pdbx_strand_id
1 'polypeptide(L)'
;MLHNEIKTYLENLDREQKALVSYNGEHDIAKAIKDILAKDTNYKPTIEDIAEQMAFDFMAEYPNDNSGWETYHGPMFILPNQQGQMVEYPSIKRIDEETLKYWAKRAKETKNPILSSRYADLVVDFSPKVINKNADVDLFQIVIDSNIAICQNSLADPLDCKTKIKRALVLAIQINNQEKIAKVKEAIINLEKKAATDDKPGLWGFAFKWLILDFGKKISLNETEKAELIKDLEDRLKRIEKDVWLAENAVSLLAEYYANEKDENNLMRVLDILEKSLKTNERTNSDALLKVHAYEKIHEIYQKYRDKSFPKAKAASDRISQEMGQLDLDWNKSLKEISVTTEIKQKDIEDFLKAIFGDKEQGKLETIIAKIAINFLPKKEAVEKQLKDVSGKHPIQFLCTTQIISDDGIPIAKLSTLEEDYDNHFQRYASQYLQFGSFFLTLTTDELKKRISKQNITEYFRNSTLFENENKEYLERALSAYWDNDYLVSSHLFNPLIESAIRELVKNCGGIVLKPNNLGGYDRVTLGSFLREDEKGQGGIIKNVFSRIDQNVCFYFRLVLTSSLGMNLRDDFAHGFGKKKFFTRDVSDRLFHVMICLSLVKKQEEKNK
;
A
#
# COMPACT_ATOMS: atom_id res chain seq x y z
N MET A 1 47.57 18.97 16.53
CA MET A 1 46.96 19.37 17.82
C MET A 1 45.60 18.72 17.98
N LEU A 2 44.68 18.89 17.03
CA LEU A 2 43.33 18.31 17.08
C LEU A 2 43.27 16.77 17.13
N HIS A 3 44.12 16.06 16.37
CA HIS A 3 44.22 14.60 16.46
C HIS A 3 44.48 14.09 17.90
N ASN A 4 45.39 14.76 18.63
CA ASN A 4 45.67 14.42 20.02
C ASN A 4 44.49 14.74 20.95
N GLU A 5 43.69 15.76 20.63
CA GLU A 5 42.47 16.08 21.38
C GLU A 5 41.41 14.98 21.18
N ILE A 6 41.23 14.47 19.96
CA ILE A 6 40.34 13.32 19.68
C ILE A 6 40.82 12.10 20.47
N LYS A 7 42.11 11.78 20.39
CA LYS A 7 42.68 10.67 21.16
C LYS A 7 42.45 10.82 22.66
N THR A 8 42.68 12.01 23.21
CA THR A 8 42.41 12.31 24.63
C THR A 8 40.94 12.14 24.98
N TYR A 9 40.03 12.57 24.11
CA TYR A 9 38.59 12.40 24.29
C TYR A 9 38.19 10.92 24.33
N LEU A 10 38.68 10.10 23.39
CA LEU A 10 38.42 8.67 23.35
C LEU A 10 39.04 7.94 24.56
N GLU A 11 40.25 8.33 24.98
CA GLU A 11 40.89 7.82 26.21
C GLU A 11 40.12 8.18 27.48
N ASN A 12 39.40 9.31 27.50
CA ASN A 12 38.50 9.66 28.59
C ASN A 12 37.25 8.76 28.58
N LEU A 13 36.66 8.49 27.42
CA LEU A 13 35.55 7.53 27.30
C LEU A 13 35.96 6.13 27.77
N ASP A 14 37.18 5.70 27.49
CA ASP A 14 37.76 4.44 27.97
C ASP A 14 37.85 4.37 29.51
N ARG A 15 38.11 5.51 30.17
CA ARG A 15 38.24 5.60 31.63
C ARG A 15 36.92 5.76 32.35
N GLU A 16 36.02 6.59 31.82
CA GLU A 16 34.79 6.99 32.51
C GLU A 16 33.66 5.96 32.38
N GLN A 17 33.62 5.20 31.27
CA GLN A 17 32.55 4.23 30.94
C GLN A 17 31.14 4.78 31.24
N LYS A 18 30.92 6.06 30.93
CA LYS A 18 29.68 6.75 31.22
C LYS A 18 28.55 6.20 30.36
N ALA A 19 27.36 6.07 30.95
CA ALA A 19 26.16 5.67 30.22
C ALA A 19 25.73 6.74 29.21
N LEU A 20 25.38 6.31 28.00
CA LEU A 20 24.76 7.10 26.96
C LEU A 20 23.24 7.00 27.14
N VAL A 21 22.65 8.01 27.79
CA VAL A 21 21.26 7.96 28.28
C VAL A 21 20.25 8.39 27.19
N SER A 22 20.72 8.98 26.09
CA SER A 22 19.91 9.33 24.93
C SER A 22 19.75 8.12 23.99
N TYR A 23 18.58 7.99 23.38
CA TYR A 23 18.37 7.08 22.25
C TYR A 23 19.30 7.47 21.09
N ASN A 24 19.97 6.48 20.49
CA ASN A 24 21.09 6.68 19.54
C ASN A 24 22.23 7.55 20.12
N GLY A 25 22.50 7.44 21.43
CA GLY A 25 23.48 8.29 22.12
C GLY A 25 24.92 8.16 21.61
N GLU A 26 25.24 7.12 20.85
CA GLU A 26 26.54 6.99 20.18
C GLU A 26 26.81 8.08 19.15
N HIS A 27 25.79 8.71 18.56
CA HIS A 27 25.98 9.86 17.68
C HIS A 27 26.57 11.08 18.41
N ASP A 28 26.42 11.16 19.74
CA ASP A 28 27.06 12.21 20.53
C ASP A 28 28.59 12.07 20.50
N ILE A 29 29.12 10.86 20.30
CA ILE A 29 30.56 10.59 20.10
C ILE A 29 31.02 11.16 18.76
N ALA A 30 30.28 10.87 17.67
CA ALA A 30 30.58 11.41 16.34
C ALA A 30 30.53 12.94 16.34
N LYS A 31 29.50 13.50 17.00
CA LYS A 31 29.32 14.95 17.15
C LYS A 31 30.47 15.58 17.93
N ALA A 32 30.90 14.99 19.04
CA ALA A 32 32.02 15.51 19.82
C ALA A 32 33.32 15.50 19.00
N ILE A 33 33.59 14.43 18.24
CA ILE A 33 34.75 14.36 17.34
C ILE A 33 34.66 15.46 16.26
N LYS A 34 33.48 15.63 15.65
CA LYS A 34 33.23 16.67 14.65
C LYS A 34 33.44 18.08 15.22
N ASP A 35 32.97 18.33 16.44
CA ASP A 35 33.15 19.62 17.12
C ASP A 35 34.63 19.91 17.44
N ILE A 36 35.43 18.89 17.77
CA ILE A 36 36.88 19.02 17.92
C ILE A 36 37.54 19.37 16.57
N LEU A 37 37.17 18.66 15.50
CA LEU A 37 37.70 18.90 14.15
C LEU A 37 37.33 20.29 13.62
N ALA A 38 36.17 20.82 13.99
CA ALA A 38 35.70 22.14 13.57
C ALA A 38 36.46 23.32 14.21
N LYS A 39 37.30 23.09 15.24
CA LYS A 39 38.07 24.15 15.91
C LYS A 39 39.12 24.82 15.00
N ASP A 40 39.58 24.12 13.98
CA ASP A 40 40.51 24.66 12.97
C ASP A 40 40.07 24.24 11.57
N THR A 41 39.49 25.16 10.81
CA THR A 41 39.02 24.91 9.45
C THR A 41 40.14 24.63 8.45
N ASN A 42 41.40 24.93 8.79
CA ASN A 42 42.56 24.63 7.95
C ASN A 42 43.19 23.27 8.26
N TYR A 43 42.79 22.64 9.36
CA TYR A 43 43.25 21.30 9.70
C TYR A 43 42.70 20.28 8.70
N LYS A 44 43.59 19.46 8.14
CA LYS A 44 43.20 18.32 7.29
C LYS A 44 43.10 17.08 8.19
N PRO A 45 41.90 16.51 8.41
CA PRO A 45 41.73 15.32 9.21
C PRO A 45 42.60 14.17 8.70
N THR A 46 43.24 13.45 9.62
CA THR A 46 43.96 12.21 9.30
C THR A 46 42.97 11.09 8.94
N ILE A 47 43.48 10.00 8.37
CA ILE A 47 42.67 8.79 8.12
C ILE A 47 42.03 8.29 9.43
N GLU A 48 42.79 8.32 10.52
CA GLU A 48 42.30 7.94 11.85
C GLU A 48 41.17 8.86 12.32
N ASP A 49 41.33 10.19 12.20
CA ASP A 49 40.28 11.15 12.59
C ASP A 49 38.96 10.88 11.83
N ILE A 50 39.07 10.60 10.53
CA ILE A 50 37.92 10.29 9.68
C ILE A 50 37.30 8.96 10.08
N ALA A 51 38.12 7.93 10.30
CA ALA A 51 37.65 6.60 10.70
C ALA A 51 36.94 6.64 12.05
N GLU A 52 37.45 7.44 13.00
CA GLU A 52 36.87 7.61 14.33
C GLU A 52 35.51 8.33 14.26
N GLN A 53 35.41 9.44 13.54
CA GLN A 53 34.13 10.12 13.37
C GLN A 53 33.11 9.23 12.63
N MET A 54 33.55 8.64 11.51
CA MET A 54 32.68 7.87 10.61
C MET A 54 32.10 6.62 11.28
N ALA A 55 32.84 6.00 12.20
CA ALA A 55 32.35 4.83 12.94
C ALA A 55 31.03 5.08 13.68
N PHE A 56 30.85 6.29 14.21
CA PHE A 56 29.66 6.67 14.99
C PHE A 56 28.64 7.47 14.19
N ASP A 57 28.93 7.79 12.92
CA ASP A 57 27.98 8.41 12.01
C ASP A 57 27.07 7.35 11.33
N PHE A 58 27.49 6.07 11.24
CA PHE A 58 26.66 5.01 10.65
C PHE A 58 25.45 4.64 11.52
N MET A 59 24.32 4.41 10.85
CA MET A 59 23.07 3.97 11.48
C MET A 59 23.02 2.45 11.56
N ALA A 60 22.79 1.89 12.74
CA ALA A 60 22.55 0.46 12.93
C ALA A 60 21.11 0.07 12.58
N GLU A 61 20.87 -1.22 12.31
CA GLU A 61 19.54 -1.76 11.95
C GLU A 61 18.93 -1.02 10.74
N TYR A 62 19.76 -0.73 9.74
CA TYR A 62 19.35 0.05 8.58
C TYR A 62 18.37 -0.75 7.69
N PRO A 63 17.27 -0.16 7.18
CA PRO A 63 16.34 -0.86 6.29
C PRO A 63 17.01 -1.26 4.97
N ASN A 64 16.99 -2.57 4.64
CA ASN A 64 17.60 -3.10 3.43
C ASN A 64 17.02 -2.51 2.13
N ASP A 65 15.75 -2.10 2.16
CA ASP A 65 15.02 -1.68 0.96
C ASP A 65 15.49 -0.32 0.40
N ASN A 66 16.21 0.48 1.21
CA ASN A 66 16.53 1.87 0.87
C ASN A 66 18.02 2.18 0.62
N SER A 67 18.99 1.37 1.08
CA SER A 67 20.42 1.64 0.84
C SER A 67 21.02 0.86 -0.33
N GLY A 68 20.49 -0.33 -0.63
CA GLY A 68 21.13 -1.26 -1.57
C GLY A 68 22.49 -1.80 -1.10
N TRP A 69 22.89 -1.55 0.15
CA TRP A 69 24.18 -2.03 0.68
C TRP A 69 24.12 -3.50 1.12
N GLU A 70 22.93 -3.99 1.50
CA GLU A 70 22.72 -5.33 2.10
C GLU A 70 23.59 -5.56 3.35
N THR A 71 23.80 -4.51 4.14
CA THR A 71 24.58 -4.49 5.39
C THR A 71 23.68 -4.10 6.57
N TYR A 72 24.06 -4.49 7.78
CA TYR A 72 23.33 -4.11 8.99
C TYR A 72 23.43 -2.61 9.30
N HIS A 73 24.57 -2.00 9.00
CA HIS A 73 24.80 -0.57 9.08
C HIS A 73 24.51 0.14 7.75
N GLY A 74 24.01 1.36 7.81
CA GLY A 74 23.73 2.21 6.66
C GLY A 74 24.06 3.69 6.89
N PRO A 75 23.86 4.54 5.87
CA PRO A 75 24.16 5.96 5.96
C PRO A 75 23.23 6.67 6.96
N MET A 76 23.68 7.79 7.53
CA MET A 76 22.86 8.65 8.39
C MET A 76 21.74 9.34 7.60
N PHE A 77 22.03 9.79 6.38
CA PHE A 77 21.05 10.41 5.51
C PHE A 77 21.39 10.18 4.04
N ILE A 78 20.34 10.26 3.22
CA ILE A 78 20.42 10.29 1.76
C ILE A 78 19.66 11.54 1.32
N LEU A 79 20.38 12.54 0.80
CA LEU A 79 19.81 13.85 0.44
C LEU A 79 20.27 14.28 -0.96
N PRO A 80 19.42 14.98 -1.73
CA PRO A 80 19.84 15.52 -3.01
C PRO A 80 20.90 16.60 -2.82
N ASN A 81 21.97 16.56 -3.62
CA ASN A 81 22.95 17.63 -3.70
C ASN A 81 22.38 18.83 -4.48
N GLN A 82 23.19 19.90 -4.63
CA GLN A 82 22.79 21.11 -5.38
C GLN A 82 22.42 20.84 -6.86
N GLN A 83 22.79 19.68 -7.40
CA GLN A 83 22.50 19.25 -8.78
C GLN A 83 21.30 18.28 -8.84
N GLY A 84 20.60 18.05 -7.72
CA GLY A 84 19.47 17.13 -7.62
C GLY A 84 19.84 15.65 -7.58
N GLN A 85 21.13 15.30 -7.50
CA GLN A 85 21.58 13.91 -7.37
C GLN A 85 21.55 13.48 -5.90
N MET A 86 20.97 12.31 -5.60
CA MET A 86 20.96 11.75 -4.25
C MET A 86 22.38 11.39 -3.80
N VAL A 87 22.81 11.93 -2.66
CA VAL A 87 24.11 11.66 -2.04
C VAL A 87 23.88 11.15 -0.62
N GLU A 88 24.58 10.07 -0.29
CA GLU A 88 24.56 9.42 1.02
C GLU A 88 25.72 9.91 1.91
N TYR A 89 25.51 9.97 3.22
CA TYR A 89 26.57 10.21 4.20
C TYR A 89 26.32 9.46 5.52
N PRO A 90 27.34 8.79 6.10
CA PRO A 90 28.61 8.45 5.45
C PRO A 90 28.40 7.46 4.30
N SER A 91 29.33 7.39 3.35
CA SER A 91 29.24 6.43 2.24
C SER A 91 30.14 5.22 2.51
N ILE A 92 29.61 4.01 2.26
CA ILE A 92 30.40 2.77 2.32
C ILE A 92 31.61 2.80 1.38
N LYS A 93 31.56 3.60 0.30
CA LYS A 93 32.66 3.79 -0.66
C LYS A 93 33.89 4.47 -0.05
N ARG A 94 33.76 5.07 1.14
CA ARG A 94 34.87 5.68 1.88
C ARG A 94 35.61 4.68 2.77
N ILE A 95 35.14 3.44 2.84
CA ILE A 95 35.71 2.38 3.66
C ILE A 95 36.61 1.51 2.79
N ASP A 96 37.84 1.30 3.24
CA ASP A 96 38.82 0.44 2.61
C ASP A 96 39.45 -0.54 3.62
N GLU A 97 40.38 -1.36 3.16
CA GLU A 97 41.05 -2.35 4.00
C GLU A 97 41.85 -1.71 5.16
N GLU A 98 42.39 -0.51 4.97
CA GLU A 98 43.12 0.23 6.02
C GLU A 98 42.17 0.66 7.14
N THR A 99 41.01 1.20 6.78
CA THR A 99 39.95 1.59 7.71
C THR A 99 39.45 0.40 8.53
N LEU A 100 39.22 -0.75 7.88
CA LEU A 100 38.80 -1.97 8.56
C LEU A 100 39.87 -2.50 9.52
N LYS A 101 41.16 -2.48 9.12
CA LYS A 101 42.28 -2.86 10.00
C LYS A 101 42.39 -1.93 11.20
N TYR A 102 42.19 -0.63 11.00
CA TYR A 102 42.19 0.36 12.07
C TYR A 102 41.08 0.07 13.09
N TRP A 103 39.83 -0.10 12.65
CA TRP A 103 38.73 -0.44 13.55
C TRP A 103 38.92 -1.80 14.25
N ALA A 104 39.45 -2.81 13.54
CA ALA A 104 39.75 -4.11 14.16
C ALA A 104 40.79 -4.00 15.27
N LYS A 105 41.81 -3.14 15.10
CA LYS A 105 42.79 -2.83 16.14
C LYS A 105 42.13 -2.09 17.31
N ARG A 106 41.37 -1.01 17.03
CA ARG A 106 40.68 -0.21 18.04
C ARG A 106 39.72 -1.06 18.89
N ALA A 107 38.96 -1.95 18.26
CA ALA A 107 38.05 -2.88 18.92
C ALA A 107 38.73 -3.73 20.00
N LYS A 108 40.00 -4.14 19.76
CA LYS A 108 40.80 -4.98 20.66
C LYS A 108 41.53 -4.18 21.75
N GLU A 109 41.85 -2.91 21.49
CA GLU A 109 42.63 -2.06 22.42
C GLU A 109 41.77 -1.31 23.43
N THR A 110 40.56 -0.91 23.04
CA THR A 110 39.63 -0.14 23.90
C THR A 110 39.08 -0.99 25.05
N LYS A 111 38.89 -0.36 26.21
CA LYS A 111 38.25 -0.98 27.38
C LYS A 111 36.78 -0.60 27.53
N ASN A 112 36.31 0.41 26.78
CA ASN A 112 34.93 0.80 26.76
C ASN A 112 34.09 -0.19 25.91
N PRO A 113 33.07 -0.84 26.49
CA PRO A 113 32.23 -1.79 25.76
C PRO A 113 31.50 -1.18 24.55
N ILE A 114 31.10 0.09 24.62
CA ILE A 114 30.41 0.81 23.53
C ILE A 114 31.34 0.95 22.33
N LEU A 115 32.55 1.46 22.56
CA LEU A 115 33.56 1.63 21.53
C LEU A 115 33.97 0.27 20.95
N SER A 116 34.26 -0.70 21.81
CA SER A 116 34.68 -2.06 21.41
C SER A 116 33.64 -2.72 20.51
N SER A 117 32.36 -2.67 20.93
CA SER A 117 31.24 -3.21 20.15
C SER A 117 31.11 -2.51 18.80
N ARG A 118 31.12 -1.16 18.77
CA ARG A 118 30.92 -0.41 17.54
C ARG A 118 31.98 -0.72 16.48
N TYR A 119 33.26 -0.62 16.84
CA TYR A 119 34.33 -0.88 15.87
C TYR A 119 34.32 -2.34 15.40
N ALA A 120 34.13 -3.30 16.30
CA ALA A 120 34.08 -4.70 15.93
C ALA A 120 32.90 -5.00 14.99
N ASP A 121 31.72 -4.44 15.26
CA ASP A 121 30.52 -4.71 14.46
C ASP A 121 30.60 -4.10 13.06
N LEU A 122 31.20 -2.91 12.92
CA LEU A 122 31.49 -2.32 11.61
C LEU A 122 32.42 -3.21 10.77
N VAL A 123 33.45 -3.79 11.39
CA VAL A 123 34.36 -4.71 10.68
C VAL A 123 33.63 -6.00 10.31
N VAL A 124 32.85 -6.58 11.23
CA VAL A 124 32.03 -7.77 10.98
C VAL A 124 31.07 -7.56 9.81
N ASP A 125 30.43 -6.39 9.77
CA ASP A 125 29.38 -6.07 8.81
C ASP A 125 29.92 -5.67 7.43
N PHE A 126 30.96 -4.85 7.37
CA PHE A 126 31.46 -4.32 6.10
C PHE A 126 32.53 -5.18 5.42
N SER A 127 33.26 -6.04 6.14
CA SER A 127 34.33 -6.86 5.53
C SER A 127 33.84 -7.69 4.32
N PRO A 128 32.68 -8.39 4.37
CA PRO A 128 32.19 -9.16 3.23
C PRO A 128 31.94 -8.32 1.98
N LYS A 129 31.54 -7.05 2.14
CA LYS A 129 31.22 -6.16 1.02
C LYS A 129 32.42 -5.37 0.50
N VAL A 130 33.31 -4.93 1.39
CA VAL A 130 34.44 -4.05 1.04
C VAL A 130 35.64 -4.84 0.54
N ILE A 131 35.97 -5.97 1.19
CA ILE A 131 37.18 -6.76 0.88
C ILE A 131 36.88 -8.20 0.45
N ASN A 132 35.59 -8.56 0.29
CA ASN A 132 35.13 -9.89 -0.10
C ASN A 132 35.69 -11.02 0.79
N LYS A 133 35.83 -10.73 2.10
CA LYS A 133 36.28 -11.68 3.13
C LYS A 133 35.47 -11.48 4.41
N ASN A 134 35.25 -12.57 5.13
CA ASN A 134 34.64 -12.48 6.47
C ASN A 134 35.64 -11.94 7.48
N ALA A 135 35.14 -11.22 8.49
CA ALA A 135 35.93 -10.81 9.63
C ALA A 135 36.36 -12.02 10.48
N ASP A 136 37.42 -11.86 11.26
CA ASP A 136 37.88 -12.87 12.21
C ASP A 136 36.80 -13.19 13.25
N VAL A 137 36.66 -14.46 13.61
CA VAL A 137 35.66 -14.92 14.59
C VAL A 137 35.80 -14.21 15.94
N ASP A 138 37.01 -13.80 16.31
CA ASP A 138 37.27 -13.03 17.53
C ASP A 138 36.50 -11.69 17.56
N LEU A 139 36.33 -11.03 16.40
CA LEU A 139 35.57 -9.78 16.32
C LEU A 139 34.08 -10.03 16.56
N PHE A 140 33.52 -11.14 16.06
CA PHE A 140 32.15 -11.53 16.39
C PHE A 140 31.98 -11.72 17.90
N GLN A 141 32.94 -12.39 18.55
CA GLN A 141 32.90 -12.59 19.99
C GLN A 141 32.99 -11.26 20.76
N ILE A 142 33.82 -10.32 20.30
CA ILE A 142 33.92 -8.97 20.87
C ILE A 142 32.58 -8.24 20.80
N VAL A 143 31.89 -8.26 19.65
CA VAL A 143 30.56 -7.63 19.50
C VAL A 143 29.57 -8.24 20.49
N ILE A 144 29.52 -9.57 20.56
CA ILE A 144 28.59 -10.30 21.42
C ILE A 144 28.83 -9.95 22.89
N ASP A 145 30.07 -10.09 23.37
CA ASP A 145 30.40 -9.87 24.78
C ASP A 145 30.26 -8.40 25.19
N SER A 146 30.68 -7.49 24.32
CA SER A 146 30.55 -6.06 24.57
C SER A 146 29.08 -5.64 24.62
N ASN A 147 28.23 -6.14 23.73
CA ASN A 147 26.79 -5.85 23.77
C ASN A 147 26.11 -6.42 25.01
N ILE A 148 26.50 -7.61 25.47
CA ILE A 148 26.05 -8.15 26.77
C ILE A 148 26.45 -7.19 27.90
N ALA A 149 27.72 -6.78 27.95
CA ALA A 149 28.23 -5.90 28.98
C ALA A 149 27.56 -4.52 28.99
N ILE A 150 27.30 -3.93 27.81
CA ILE A 150 26.55 -2.67 27.67
C ILE A 150 25.17 -2.79 28.32
N CYS A 151 24.44 -3.87 28.03
CA CYS A 151 23.09 -4.07 28.54
C CYS A 151 23.08 -4.34 30.05
N GLN A 152 23.97 -5.24 30.52
CA GLN A 152 24.07 -5.60 31.93
C GLN A 152 24.44 -4.41 32.82
N ASN A 153 25.37 -3.57 32.36
CA ASN A 153 25.81 -2.37 33.07
C ASN A 153 24.96 -1.14 32.76
N SER A 154 23.95 -1.26 31.89
CA SER A 154 23.06 -0.16 31.49
C SER A 154 23.80 1.07 30.97
N LEU A 155 24.78 0.81 30.08
CA LEU A 155 25.61 1.85 29.47
C LEU A 155 24.93 2.54 28.28
N ALA A 156 23.73 2.11 27.89
CA ALA A 156 22.93 2.72 26.82
C ALA A 156 21.44 2.75 27.21
N ASP A 157 20.65 3.57 26.51
CA ASP A 157 19.19 3.61 26.64
C ASP A 157 18.57 2.20 26.44
N PRO A 158 17.46 1.85 27.11
CA PRO A 158 16.83 0.53 26.93
C PRO A 158 16.50 0.15 25.48
N LEU A 159 16.14 1.10 24.62
CA LEU A 159 15.90 0.82 23.20
C LEU A 159 17.19 0.52 22.45
N ASP A 160 18.27 1.24 22.75
CA ASP A 160 19.60 0.96 22.19
C ASP A 160 20.12 -0.40 22.68
N CYS A 161 19.95 -0.70 23.97
CA CYS A 161 20.26 -2.02 24.55
C CYS A 161 19.49 -3.13 23.84
N LYS A 162 18.20 -2.91 23.55
CA LYS A 162 17.36 -3.86 22.80
C LYS A 162 17.92 -4.12 21.41
N THR A 163 18.27 -3.10 20.63
CA THR A 163 18.89 -3.26 19.31
C THR A 163 20.24 -3.97 19.40
N LYS A 164 21.09 -3.59 20.35
CA LYS A 164 22.42 -4.19 20.58
C LYS A 164 22.36 -5.66 20.96
N ILE A 165 21.48 -6.04 21.89
CA ILE A 165 21.38 -7.44 22.32
C ILE A 165 20.76 -8.33 21.23
N LYS A 166 19.85 -7.79 20.41
CA LYS A 166 19.35 -8.48 19.21
C LYS A 166 20.49 -8.76 18.23
N ARG A 167 21.34 -7.77 17.96
CA ARG A 167 22.53 -7.94 17.11
C ARG A 167 23.47 -9.01 17.68
N ALA A 168 23.73 -8.99 18.99
CA ALA A 168 24.51 -10.02 19.67
C ALA A 168 23.91 -11.42 19.48
N LEU A 169 22.58 -11.57 19.55
CA LEU A 169 21.91 -12.85 19.35
C LEU A 169 22.09 -13.38 17.93
N VAL A 170 21.87 -12.52 16.93
CA VAL A 170 22.03 -12.87 15.52
C VAL A 170 23.47 -13.33 15.24
N LEU A 171 24.47 -12.62 15.75
CA LEU A 171 25.88 -12.98 15.58
C LEU A 171 26.23 -14.27 16.32
N ALA A 172 25.73 -14.47 17.55
CA ALA A 172 25.98 -15.70 18.31
C ALA A 172 25.41 -16.94 17.59
N ILE A 173 24.22 -16.81 16.99
CA ILE A 173 23.61 -17.83 16.13
C ILE A 173 24.45 -18.05 14.86
N GLN A 174 24.91 -16.97 14.21
CA GLN A 174 25.69 -17.04 12.97
C GLN A 174 27.01 -17.81 13.16
N ILE A 175 27.71 -17.61 14.28
CA ILE A 175 28.94 -18.35 14.60
C ILE A 175 28.67 -19.71 15.26
N ASN A 176 27.39 -20.07 15.46
CA ASN A 176 26.95 -21.32 16.08
C ASN A 176 27.60 -21.62 17.45
N ASN A 177 27.80 -20.59 18.28
CA ASN A 177 28.43 -20.75 19.60
C ASN A 177 27.37 -20.84 20.71
N GLN A 178 27.13 -22.06 21.20
CA GLN A 178 26.07 -22.34 22.18
C GLN A 178 26.29 -21.67 23.54
N GLU A 179 27.53 -21.50 23.99
CA GLU A 179 27.84 -20.80 25.24
C GLU A 179 27.45 -19.31 25.13
N LYS A 180 27.79 -18.68 24.01
CA LYS A 180 27.43 -17.28 23.74
C LYS A 180 25.92 -17.12 23.57
N ILE A 181 25.26 -18.03 22.86
CA ILE A 181 23.79 -18.02 22.72
C ILE A 181 23.13 -18.06 24.10
N ALA A 182 23.60 -18.91 25.01
CA ALA A 182 23.06 -18.99 26.38
C ALA A 182 23.25 -17.68 27.17
N LYS A 183 24.44 -17.05 27.09
CA LYS A 183 24.71 -15.76 27.74
C LYS A 183 23.86 -14.62 27.18
N VAL A 184 23.71 -14.55 25.86
CA VAL A 184 22.86 -13.54 25.22
C VAL A 184 21.39 -13.75 25.59
N LYS A 185 20.92 -15.00 25.61
CA LYS A 185 19.56 -15.36 26.04
C LYS A 185 19.26 -14.84 27.45
N GLU A 186 20.14 -15.08 28.40
CA GLU A 186 20.00 -14.58 29.77
C GLU A 186 19.97 -13.04 29.80
N ALA A 187 20.87 -12.39 29.07
CA ALA A 187 20.91 -10.93 28.98
C ALA A 187 19.62 -10.34 28.38
N ILE A 188 19.02 -10.98 27.36
CA ILE A 188 17.73 -10.57 26.77
C ILE A 188 16.61 -10.61 27.82
N ILE A 189 16.50 -11.72 28.55
CA ILE A 189 15.45 -11.91 29.56
C ILE A 189 15.61 -10.89 30.69
N ASN A 190 16.84 -10.67 31.15
CA ASN A 190 17.11 -9.70 32.23
C ASN A 190 16.89 -8.25 31.79
N LEU A 191 17.26 -7.91 30.55
CA LEU A 191 17.01 -6.57 29.98
C LEU A 191 15.51 -6.28 29.93
N GLU A 192 14.71 -7.22 29.42
CA GLU A 192 13.25 -7.04 29.36
C GLU A 192 12.65 -6.90 30.76
N LYS A 193 13.01 -7.79 31.69
CA LYS A 193 12.54 -7.72 33.09
C LYS A 193 12.84 -6.38 33.75
N LYS A 194 13.96 -5.73 33.40
CA LYS A 194 14.35 -4.42 33.94
C LYS A 194 13.63 -3.25 33.27
N ALA A 195 13.40 -3.32 31.95
CA ALA A 195 12.88 -2.21 31.16
C ALA A 195 11.34 -2.22 30.99
N ALA A 196 10.71 -3.38 31.12
CA ALA A 196 9.30 -3.56 30.78
C ALA A 196 8.36 -2.66 31.59
N THR A 197 7.59 -1.84 30.88
CA THR A 197 6.49 -1.04 31.45
C THR A 197 5.24 -1.28 30.60
N ASP A 198 4.08 -1.55 31.21
CA ASP A 198 2.87 -1.99 30.51
C ASP A 198 2.45 -1.03 29.37
N ASP A 199 2.54 0.29 29.59
CA ASP A 199 2.20 1.34 28.62
C ASP A 199 3.26 1.59 27.53
N LYS A 200 4.38 0.86 27.55
CA LYS A 200 5.50 0.99 26.61
C LYS A 200 5.74 -0.34 25.86
N PRO A 201 4.92 -0.69 24.86
CA PRO A 201 5.03 -1.95 24.11
C PRO A 201 6.38 -2.14 23.40
N GLY A 202 7.13 -1.07 23.16
CA GLY A 202 8.51 -1.16 22.65
C GLY A 202 9.50 -1.82 23.61
N LEU A 203 9.21 -1.88 24.91
CA LEU A 203 10.11 -2.34 25.98
C LEU A 203 9.77 -3.72 26.55
N TRP A 204 8.79 -4.43 25.99
CA TRP A 204 8.42 -5.78 26.43
C TRP A 204 7.99 -6.68 25.26
N GLY A 205 7.89 -7.99 25.52
CA GLY A 205 7.49 -9.00 24.53
C GLY A 205 8.56 -9.34 23.49
N PHE A 206 9.71 -8.65 23.48
CA PHE A 206 10.80 -8.94 22.56
C PHE A 206 11.57 -10.21 22.95
N ALA A 207 11.69 -10.50 24.25
CA ALA A 207 12.27 -11.76 24.72
C ALA A 207 11.42 -12.95 24.26
N PHE A 208 10.10 -12.87 24.44
CA PHE A 208 9.14 -13.86 23.93
C PHE A 208 9.27 -14.00 22.41
N LYS A 209 9.17 -12.89 21.67
CA LYS A 209 9.25 -12.89 20.21
C LYS A 209 10.53 -13.53 19.71
N TRP A 210 11.69 -13.09 20.18
CA TRP A 210 12.96 -13.56 19.65
C TRP A 210 13.26 -15.00 20.06
N LEU A 211 13.07 -15.34 21.34
CA LEU A 211 13.51 -16.62 21.88
C LEU A 211 12.54 -17.77 21.58
N ILE A 212 11.23 -17.49 21.46
CA ILE A 212 10.21 -18.51 21.21
C ILE A 212 9.77 -18.52 19.74
N LEU A 213 9.47 -17.36 19.15
CA LEU A 213 8.91 -17.29 17.79
C LEU A 213 10.00 -17.26 16.72
N ASP A 214 10.80 -16.19 16.68
CA ASP A 214 11.71 -15.91 15.56
C ASP A 214 12.89 -16.91 15.52
N PHE A 215 13.47 -17.23 16.68
CA PHE A 215 14.66 -18.08 16.79
C PHE A 215 14.44 -19.37 17.60
N GLY A 216 13.19 -19.76 17.90
CA GLY A 216 12.89 -20.92 18.76
C GLY A 216 13.46 -22.27 18.28
N LYS A 217 13.75 -22.41 16.98
CA LYS A 217 14.42 -23.60 16.43
C LYS A 217 15.95 -23.59 16.57
N LYS A 218 16.54 -22.43 16.85
CA LYS A 218 17.99 -22.21 16.93
C LYS A 218 18.49 -22.01 18.35
N ILE A 219 17.59 -21.81 19.30
CA ILE A 219 17.87 -21.53 20.71
C ILE A 219 17.22 -22.60 21.56
N SER A 220 17.99 -23.19 22.47
CA SER A 220 17.47 -24.13 23.47
C SER A 220 16.93 -23.37 24.68
N LEU A 221 15.61 -23.43 24.87
CA LEU A 221 14.92 -23.03 26.09
C LEU A 221 14.58 -24.29 26.90
N ASN A 222 14.77 -24.25 28.21
CA ASN A 222 14.19 -25.29 29.07
C ASN A 222 12.69 -25.01 29.29
N GLU A 223 11.94 -26.04 29.71
CA GLU A 223 10.49 -25.94 29.90
C GLU A 223 10.09 -24.86 30.91
N THR A 224 10.89 -24.63 31.96
CA THR A 224 10.65 -23.60 32.96
C THR A 224 10.81 -22.20 32.36
N GLU A 225 11.88 -21.95 31.61
CA GLU A 225 12.15 -20.67 30.92
C GLU A 225 11.04 -20.36 29.92
N LYS A 226 10.65 -21.36 29.11
CA LYS A 226 9.55 -21.22 28.13
C LYS A 226 8.25 -20.87 28.85
N ALA A 227 7.92 -21.59 29.93
CA ALA A 227 6.71 -21.36 30.71
C ALA A 227 6.69 -19.98 31.38
N GLU A 228 7.84 -19.49 31.90
CA GLU A 228 7.95 -18.15 32.48
C GLU A 228 7.69 -17.04 31.47
N LEU A 229 8.27 -17.14 30.26
CA LEU A 229 8.06 -16.14 29.20
C LEU A 229 6.60 -16.10 28.73
N ILE A 230 5.97 -17.27 28.57
CA ILE A 230 4.53 -17.35 28.24
C ILE A 230 3.70 -16.72 29.36
N LYS A 231 4.01 -17.07 30.61
CA LYS A 231 3.28 -16.59 31.77
C LYS A 231 3.39 -15.07 31.93
N ASP A 232 4.57 -14.48 31.76
CA ASP A 232 4.73 -13.02 31.86
C ASP A 232 3.83 -12.28 30.85
N LEU A 233 3.81 -12.77 29.60
CA LEU A 233 3.02 -12.16 28.54
C LEU A 233 1.50 -12.36 28.74
N GLU A 234 1.08 -13.55 29.20
CA GLU A 234 -0.31 -13.83 29.58
C GLU A 234 -0.78 -12.96 30.76
N ASP A 235 0.03 -12.86 31.81
CA ASP A 235 -0.28 -12.03 32.97
C ASP A 235 -0.27 -10.55 32.61
N ARG A 236 0.56 -10.14 31.64
CA ARG A 236 0.54 -8.78 31.08
C ARG A 236 -0.72 -8.52 30.29
N LEU A 237 -1.15 -9.42 29.41
CA LEU A 237 -2.40 -9.29 28.65
C LEU A 237 -3.59 -9.02 29.58
N LYS A 238 -3.70 -9.75 30.70
CA LYS A 238 -4.76 -9.53 31.71
C LYS A 238 -4.76 -8.12 32.31
N ARG A 239 -3.60 -7.48 32.46
CA ARG A 239 -3.50 -6.11 32.99
C ARG A 239 -3.88 -5.06 31.96
N ILE A 240 -3.57 -5.31 30.68
CA ILE A 240 -3.72 -4.33 29.59
C ILE A 240 -4.93 -4.58 28.68
N GLU A 241 -5.72 -5.63 28.90
CA GLU A 241 -6.83 -6.04 28.00
C GLU A 241 -7.86 -4.94 27.67
N LYS A 242 -8.01 -3.94 28.55
CA LYS A 242 -8.90 -2.79 28.35
C LYS A 242 -8.37 -1.76 27.37
N ASP A 243 -7.05 -1.68 27.20
CA ASP A 243 -6.43 -0.83 26.20
C ASP A 243 -6.24 -1.62 24.91
N VAL A 244 -7.00 -1.26 23.88
CA VAL A 244 -7.04 -1.98 22.60
C VAL A 244 -5.65 -2.11 21.97
N TRP A 245 -4.87 -1.04 21.99
CA TRP A 245 -3.57 -1.00 21.31
C TRP A 245 -2.53 -1.81 22.07
N LEU A 246 -2.53 -1.72 23.41
CA LEU A 246 -1.64 -2.54 24.23
C LEU A 246 -2.03 -4.03 24.16
N ALA A 247 -3.33 -4.34 24.25
CA ALA A 247 -3.84 -5.71 24.13
C ALA A 247 -3.44 -6.34 22.80
N GLU A 248 -3.55 -5.61 21.69
CA GLU A 248 -3.15 -6.09 20.36
C GLU A 248 -1.68 -6.53 20.31
N ASN A 249 -0.77 -5.76 20.92
CA ASN A 249 0.65 -6.09 20.94
C ASN A 249 0.91 -7.45 21.62
N ALA A 250 0.25 -7.72 22.75
CA ALA A 250 0.36 -9.00 23.45
C ALA A 250 -0.36 -10.14 22.72
N VAL A 251 -1.58 -9.90 22.25
CA VAL A 251 -2.40 -10.91 21.54
C VAL A 251 -1.72 -11.35 20.25
N SER A 252 -1.09 -10.44 19.50
CA SER A 252 -0.39 -10.79 18.25
C SER A 252 0.72 -11.82 18.48
N LEU A 253 1.48 -11.69 19.57
CA LEU A 253 2.54 -12.62 19.96
C LEU A 253 1.97 -13.95 20.47
N LEU A 254 1.00 -13.91 21.38
CA LEU A 254 0.38 -15.11 21.96
C LEU A 254 -0.40 -15.93 20.92
N ALA A 255 -1.14 -15.27 20.03
CA ALA A 255 -1.88 -15.93 18.96
C ALA A 255 -0.93 -16.65 17.99
N GLU A 256 0.20 -16.03 17.64
CA GLU A 256 1.21 -16.69 16.82
C GLU A 256 1.81 -17.91 17.51
N TYR A 257 2.12 -17.80 18.80
CA TYR A 257 2.59 -18.92 19.61
C TYR A 257 1.59 -20.08 19.64
N TYR A 258 0.34 -19.83 20.05
CA TYR A 258 -0.68 -20.88 20.15
C TYR A 258 -1.03 -21.50 18.80
N ALA A 259 -0.97 -20.72 17.73
CA ALA A 259 -1.11 -21.27 16.38
C ALA A 259 0.04 -22.22 16.00
N ASN A 260 1.29 -21.88 16.35
CA ASN A 260 2.45 -22.74 16.10
C ASN A 260 2.39 -24.04 16.91
N GLU A 261 1.87 -23.98 18.16
CA GLU A 261 1.63 -25.15 19.03
C GLU A 261 0.35 -25.93 18.66
N LYS A 262 -0.43 -25.46 17.67
CA LYS A 262 -1.73 -26.01 17.28
C LYS A 262 -2.77 -26.04 18.40
N ASP A 263 -2.64 -25.15 19.38
CA ASP A 263 -3.61 -24.99 20.47
C ASP A 263 -4.71 -24.00 20.07
N GLU A 264 -5.71 -24.51 19.36
CA GLU A 264 -6.83 -23.69 18.89
C GLU A 264 -7.63 -23.07 20.05
N ASN A 265 -7.71 -23.73 21.21
CA ASN A 265 -8.51 -23.22 22.33
C ASN A 265 -7.90 -21.95 22.91
N ASN A 266 -6.58 -21.97 23.17
CA ASN A 266 -5.90 -20.77 23.66
C ASN A 266 -5.75 -19.70 22.59
N LEU A 267 -5.54 -20.08 21.32
CA LEU A 267 -5.60 -19.14 20.19
C LEU A 267 -6.92 -18.37 20.20
N MET A 268 -8.05 -19.07 20.23
CA MET A 268 -9.36 -18.42 20.22
C MET A 268 -9.60 -17.57 21.47
N ARG A 269 -9.13 -18.01 22.65
CA ARG A 269 -9.22 -17.22 23.89
C ARG A 269 -8.51 -15.87 23.77
N VAL A 270 -7.27 -15.84 23.29
CA VAL A 270 -6.51 -14.58 23.19
C VAL A 270 -7.06 -13.67 22.10
N LEU A 271 -7.53 -14.23 20.98
CA LEU A 271 -8.18 -13.46 19.92
C LEU A 271 -9.51 -12.85 20.39
N ASP A 272 -10.30 -13.59 21.17
CA ASP A 272 -11.57 -13.11 21.75
C ASP A 272 -11.38 -11.93 22.71
N ILE A 273 -10.26 -11.87 23.44
CA ILE A 273 -9.92 -10.70 24.29
C ILE A 273 -9.81 -9.44 23.42
N LEU A 274 -9.06 -9.51 22.31
CA LEU A 274 -8.91 -8.38 21.41
C LEU A 274 -10.21 -8.02 20.68
N GLU A 275 -10.97 -9.02 20.23
CA GLU A 275 -12.30 -8.80 19.65
C GLU A 275 -13.21 -8.03 20.61
N LYS A 276 -13.31 -8.47 21.87
CA LYS A 276 -14.12 -7.81 22.89
C LYS A 276 -13.63 -6.40 23.17
N SER A 277 -12.32 -6.21 23.28
CA SER A 277 -11.71 -4.90 23.51
C SER A 277 -12.06 -3.93 22.36
N LEU A 278 -11.88 -4.36 21.11
CA LEU A 278 -12.24 -3.58 19.92
C LEU A 278 -13.73 -3.25 19.83
N LYS A 279 -14.61 -4.22 20.16
CA LYS A 279 -16.07 -4.05 20.11
C LYS A 279 -16.64 -3.22 21.25
N THR A 280 -15.99 -3.15 22.41
CA THR A 280 -16.52 -2.44 23.60
C THR A 280 -15.84 -1.10 23.88
N ASN A 281 -14.69 -0.82 23.24
CA ASN A 281 -13.99 0.43 23.43
C ASN A 281 -14.82 1.63 22.92
N GLU A 282 -14.92 2.68 23.73
CA GLU A 282 -15.73 3.86 23.42
C GLU A 282 -15.21 4.60 22.18
N ARG A 283 -13.88 4.68 22.01
CA ARG A 283 -13.26 5.40 20.89
C ARG A 283 -13.48 4.66 19.58
N THR A 284 -13.29 3.34 19.54
CA THR A 284 -13.50 2.55 18.32
C THR A 284 -14.96 2.57 17.87
N ASN A 285 -15.91 2.76 18.80
CA ASN A 285 -17.34 2.88 18.51
C ASN A 285 -17.85 4.32 18.37
N SER A 286 -16.97 5.33 18.45
CA SER A 286 -17.39 6.74 18.44
C SER A 286 -17.84 7.26 17.07
N ASP A 287 -17.46 6.59 15.99
CA ASP A 287 -17.73 7.00 14.62
C ASP A 287 -17.83 5.80 13.65
N ALA A 288 -18.53 5.93 12.52
CA ALA A 288 -18.69 4.85 11.54
C ALA A 288 -17.35 4.37 10.97
N LEU A 289 -16.43 5.29 10.65
CA LEU A 289 -15.11 4.93 10.11
C LEU A 289 -14.30 4.10 11.11
N LEU A 290 -14.30 4.53 12.37
CA LEU A 290 -13.58 3.83 13.44
C LEU A 290 -14.18 2.45 13.73
N LYS A 291 -15.51 2.35 13.68
CA LYS A 291 -16.21 1.08 13.90
C LYS A 291 -15.94 0.10 12.78
N VAL A 292 -16.02 0.53 11.52
CA VAL A 292 -15.64 -0.31 10.37
C VAL A 292 -14.19 -0.74 10.47
N HIS A 293 -13.27 0.19 10.77
CA HIS A 293 -11.86 -0.14 10.95
C HIS A 293 -11.65 -1.20 12.05
N ALA A 294 -12.35 -1.09 13.18
CA ALA A 294 -12.29 -2.08 14.25
C ALA A 294 -12.76 -3.47 13.78
N TYR A 295 -13.86 -3.55 13.04
CA TYR A 295 -14.37 -4.82 12.49
C TYR A 295 -13.44 -5.41 11.41
N GLU A 296 -12.90 -4.58 10.52
CA GLU A 296 -11.89 -5.01 9.54
C GLU A 296 -10.68 -5.60 10.25
N LYS A 297 -10.20 -4.93 11.31
CA LYS A 297 -9.07 -5.40 12.10
C LYS A 297 -9.34 -6.73 12.79
N ILE A 298 -10.52 -6.92 13.38
CA ILE A 298 -10.94 -8.20 13.95
C ILE A 298 -10.93 -9.27 12.85
N HIS A 299 -11.48 -8.95 11.69
CA HIS A 299 -11.58 -9.87 10.56
C HIS A 299 -10.19 -10.28 10.04
N GLU A 300 -9.30 -9.31 9.79
CA GLU A 300 -7.92 -9.54 9.34
C GLU A 300 -7.15 -10.47 10.30
N ILE A 301 -7.34 -10.28 11.61
CA ILE A 301 -6.70 -11.11 12.62
C ILE A 301 -7.19 -12.55 12.57
N TYR A 302 -8.50 -12.80 12.48
CA TYR A 302 -9.02 -14.17 12.31
C TYR A 302 -8.63 -14.78 10.96
N GLN A 303 -8.58 -13.97 9.89
CA GLN A 303 -8.15 -14.42 8.57
C GLN A 303 -6.71 -14.95 8.57
N LYS A 304 -5.78 -14.34 9.34
CA LYS A 304 -4.39 -14.82 9.49
C LYS A 304 -4.30 -16.30 9.89
N TYR A 305 -5.33 -16.83 10.56
CA TYR A 305 -5.39 -18.20 11.06
C TYR A 305 -6.43 -19.10 10.35
N ARG A 306 -7.26 -18.54 9.47
CA ARG A 306 -8.34 -19.27 8.76
C ARG A 306 -7.84 -20.49 7.99
N ASP A 307 -6.77 -20.31 7.22
CA ASP A 307 -6.25 -21.35 6.30
C ASP A 307 -5.21 -22.27 6.96
N LYS A 308 -4.94 -22.08 8.26
CA LYS A 308 -3.96 -22.88 9.04
C LYS A 308 -4.59 -24.09 9.75
N SER A 309 -5.71 -24.59 9.23
CA SER A 309 -6.47 -25.71 9.81
C SER A 309 -7.11 -25.42 11.17
N PHE A 310 -7.49 -24.17 11.44
CA PHE A 310 -8.22 -23.76 12.64
C PHE A 310 -9.72 -23.52 12.32
N PRO A 311 -10.59 -24.54 12.44
CA PRO A 311 -12.01 -24.42 12.10
C PRO A 311 -12.77 -23.35 12.91
N LYS A 312 -12.42 -23.11 14.18
CA LYS A 312 -13.02 -22.07 15.01
C LYS A 312 -12.63 -20.67 14.53
N ALA A 313 -11.38 -20.49 14.11
CA ALA A 313 -10.94 -19.22 13.53
C ALA A 313 -11.64 -18.95 12.19
N LYS A 314 -11.84 -19.99 11.37
CA LYS A 314 -12.64 -19.88 10.13
C LYS A 314 -14.09 -19.48 10.43
N ALA A 315 -14.74 -20.17 11.37
CA ALA A 315 -16.12 -19.85 11.76
C ALA A 315 -16.23 -18.42 12.33
N ALA A 316 -15.24 -17.98 13.12
CA ALA A 316 -15.18 -16.61 13.62
C ALA A 316 -15.00 -15.59 12.49
N SER A 317 -14.10 -15.82 11.53
CA SER A 317 -13.92 -14.98 10.35
C SER A 317 -15.22 -14.84 9.54
N ASP A 318 -15.91 -15.96 9.29
CA ASP A 318 -17.17 -15.97 8.56
C ASP A 318 -18.28 -15.22 9.34
N ARG A 319 -18.34 -15.39 10.67
CA ARG A 319 -19.24 -14.62 11.56
C ARG A 319 -18.97 -13.12 11.48
N ILE A 320 -17.70 -12.70 11.57
CA ILE A 320 -17.35 -11.28 11.53
C ILE A 320 -17.70 -10.67 10.16
N SER A 321 -17.49 -11.40 9.06
CA SER A 321 -17.99 -10.98 7.74
C SER A 321 -19.51 -10.79 7.71
N GLN A 322 -20.27 -11.68 8.35
CA GLN A 322 -21.73 -11.53 8.47
C GLN A 322 -22.12 -10.32 9.31
N GLU A 323 -21.45 -10.10 10.45
CA GLU A 323 -21.70 -8.94 11.31
C GLU A 323 -21.37 -7.63 10.59
N MET A 324 -20.28 -7.57 9.82
CA MET A 324 -19.92 -6.41 8.99
C MET A 324 -21.03 -6.05 8.00
N GLY A 325 -21.63 -7.05 7.33
CA GLY A 325 -22.74 -6.84 6.40
C GLY A 325 -24.06 -6.41 7.07
N GLN A 326 -24.15 -6.46 8.40
CA GLN A 326 -25.32 -6.04 9.19
C GLN A 326 -25.09 -4.69 9.90
N LEU A 327 -23.92 -4.06 9.72
CA LEU A 327 -23.62 -2.78 10.33
C LEU A 327 -24.51 -1.69 9.70
N ASP A 328 -25.43 -1.15 10.50
CA ASP A 328 -26.15 0.08 10.18
C ASP A 328 -25.38 1.28 10.73
N LEU A 329 -24.80 2.08 9.83
CA LEU A 329 -23.84 3.13 10.16
C LEU A 329 -24.26 4.47 9.56
N ASP A 330 -24.18 5.52 10.36
CA ASP A 330 -24.49 6.89 9.95
C ASP A 330 -23.25 7.60 9.39
N TRP A 331 -22.96 7.35 8.11
CA TRP A 331 -21.81 7.92 7.41
C TRP A 331 -21.81 9.44 7.29
N ASN A 332 -22.99 10.07 7.38
CA ASN A 332 -23.11 11.52 7.26
C ASN A 332 -22.46 12.26 8.43
N LYS A 333 -22.28 11.60 9.59
CA LYS A 333 -21.56 12.18 10.73
C LYS A 333 -20.04 12.02 10.61
N SER A 334 -19.60 10.99 9.90
CA SER A 334 -18.19 10.60 9.77
C SER A 334 -17.48 11.33 8.63
N LEU A 335 -18.22 11.61 7.54
CA LEU A 335 -17.69 12.25 6.34
C LEU A 335 -18.05 13.74 6.33
N LYS A 336 -17.09 14.58 5.92
CA LYS A 336 -17.31 16.01 5.70
C LYS A 336 -17.14 16.32 4.23
N GLU A 337 -18.11 17.04 3.67
CA GLU A 337 -18.00 17.56 2.32
C GLU A 337 -17.00 18.72 2.29
N ILE A 338 -16.10 18.67 1.31
CA ILE A 338 -15.24 19.78 0.94
C ILE A 338 -15.60 20.14 -0.49
N SER A 339 -16.02 21.39 -0.70
CA SER A 339 -16.42 21.90 -1.99
C SER A 339 -15.63 23.15 -2.37
N VAL A 340 -15.42 23.32 -3.67
CA VAL A 340 -14.82 24.51 -4.26
C VAL A 340 -15.67 24.94 -5.46
N THR A 341 -15.91 26.23 -5.58
CA THR A 341 -16.62 26.80 -6.72
C THR A 341 -15.62 27.23 -7.78
N THR A 342 -15.86 26.82 -9.02
CA THR A 342 -15.05 27.20 -10.19
C THR A 342 -15.95 27.87 -11.21
N GLU A 343 -15.54 29.04 -11.71
CA GLU A 343 -16.25 29.74 -12.78
C GLU A 343 -15.74 29.30 -14.16
N ILE A 344 -16.68 28.98 -15.07
CA ILE A 344 -16.40 28.68 -16.47
C ILE A 344 -17.02 29.78 -17.32
N LYS A 345 -16.26 30.37 -18.25
CA LYS A 345 -16.78 31.44 -19.10
C LYS A 345 -17.75 30.85 -20.11
N GLN A 346 -18.89 31.52 -20.30
CA GLN A 346 -19.91 31.12 -21.29
C GLN A 346 -19.32 30.95 -22.70
N LYS A 347 -18.37 31.82 -23.09
CA LYS A 347 -17.68 31.72 -24.37
C LYS A 347 -16.93 30.39 -24.55
N ASP A 348 -16.29 29.89 -23.49
CA ASP A 348 -15.53 28.63 -23.55
C ASP A 348 -16.48 27.43 -23.77
N ILE A 349 -17.69 27.49 -23.19
CA ILE A 349 -18.76 26.52 -23.44
C ILE A 349 -19.24 26.58 -24.89
N GLU A 350 -19.46 27.79 -25.41
CA GLU A 350 -19.91 28.00 -26.80
C GLU A 350 -18.86 27.50 -27.81
N ASP A 351 -17.58 27.84 -27.60
CA ASP A 351 -16.46 27.40 -28.43
C ASP A 351 -16.32 25.86 -28.40
N PHE A 352 -16.49 25.25 -27.23
CA PHE A 352 -16.51 23.80 -27.06
C PHE A 352 -17.65 23.13 -27.85
N LEU A 353 -18.89 23.60 -27.70
CA LEU A 353 -20.04 23.05 -28.42
C LEU A 353 -19.90 23.26 -29.94
N LYS A 354 -19.40 24.42 -30.35
CA LYS A 354 -19.12 24.75 -31.75
C LYS A 354 -18.10 23.79 -32.38
N ALA A 355 -17.09 23.34 -31.64
CA ALA A 355 -16.13 22.35 -32.16
C ALA A 355 -16.81 21.00 -32.51
N ILE A 356 -17.84 20.61 -31.74
CA ILE A 356 -18.62 19.40 -31.96
C ILE A 356 -19.63 19.61 -33.09
N PHE A 357 -20.51 20.61 -32.96
CA PHE A 357 -21.70 20.75 -33.80
C PHE A 357 -21.55 21.69 -35.00
N GLY A 358 -20.50 22.52 -35.05
CA GLY A 358 -20.31 23.53 -36.10
C GLY A 358 -21.21 24.76 -35.97
N ASP A 359 -21.00 25.73 -36.87
CA ASP A 359 -21.51 27.10 -36.74
C ASP A 359 -22.96 27.34 -37.17
N LYS A 360 -23.58 26.47 -38.00
CA LYS A 360 -25.01 26.54 -38.41
C LYS A 360 -25.48 25.47 -39.40
N GLU A 361 -24.60 24.90 -40.23
CA GLU A 361 -25.00 23.78 -41.10
C GLU A 361 -25.15 22.50 -40.27
N GLN A 362 -26.22 21.73 -40.52
CA GLN A 362 -26.39 20.39 -39.97
C GLN A 362 -25.23 19.53 -40.47
N GLY A 363 -24.16 19.44 -39.68
CA GLY A 363 -23.16 18.40 -39.87
C GLY A 363 -23.88 17.06 -39.96
N LYS A 364 -23.44 16.18 -40.88
CA LYS A 364 -24.01 14.84 -41.01
C LYS A 364 -24.06 14.18 -39.63
N LEU A 365 -25.20 13.58 -39.27
CA LEU A 365 -25.44 13.00 -37.94
C LEU A 365 -24.29 12.08 -37.53
N GLU A 366 -23.77 11.28 -38.46
CA GLU A 366 -22.64 10.38 -38.26
C GLU A 366 -21.38 11.13 -37.80
N THR A 367 -21.11 12.32 -38.35
CA THR A 367 -19.96 13.15 -37.99
C THR A 367 -20.14 13.75 -36.60
N ILE A 368 -21.35 14.20 -36.26
CA ILE A 368 -21.66 14.73 -34.92
C ILE A 368 -21.47 13.61 -33.89
N ILE A 369 -22.06 12.44 -34.13
CA ILE A 369 -21.95 11.27 -33.23
C ILE A 369 -20.49 10.85 -33.05
N ALA A 370 -19.69 10.81 -34.13
CA ALA A 370 -18.27 10.48 -34.03
C ALA A 370 -17.47 11.50 -33.20
N LYS A 371 -17.74 12.81 -33.36
CA LYS A 371 -17.10 13.85 -32.56
C LYS A 371 -17.47 13.77 -31.08
N ILE A 372 -18.74 13.48 -30.78
CA ILE A 372 -19.19 13.26 -29.40
C ILE A 372 -18.44 12.07 -28.80
N ALA A 373 -18.41 10.92 -29.50
CA ALA A 373 -17.70 9.73 -29.02
C ALA A 373 -16.24 10.01 -28.63
N ILE A 374 -15.49 10.69 -29.51
CA ILE A 374 -14.06 10.93 -29.33
C ILE A 374 -13.81 11.95 -28.21
N ASN A 375 -14.64 12.99 -28.07
CA ASN A 375 -14.37 14.07 -27.12
C ASN A 375 -14.50 13.65 -25.64
N PHE A 376 -15.28 12.61 -25.33
CA PHE A 376 -15.48 12.16 -23.95
C PHE A 376 -14.78 10.84 -23.60
N LEU A 377 -13.91 10.36 -24.49
CA LEU A 377 -13.01 9.25 -24.20
C LEU A 377 -11.74 9.76 -23.50
N PRO A 378 -11.32 9.13 -22.38
CA PRO A 378 -10.11 9.52 -21.68
C PRO A 378 -8.88 9.18 -22.53
N LYS A 379 -7.99 10.15 -22.72
CA LYS A 379 -6.67 9.93 -23.31
C LYS A 379 -5.73 9.43 -22.23
N LYS A 380 -5.41 8.13 -22.23
CA LYS A 380 -4.73 7.45 -21.13
C LYS A 380 -3.44 8.17 -20.73
N GLU A 381 -2.59 8.50 -21.71
CA GLU A 381 -1.30 9.17 -21.52
C GLU A 381 -1.47 10.58 -20.93
N ALA A 382 -2.52 11.30 -21.31
CA ALA A 382 -2.82 12.63 -20.77
C ALA A 382 -3.25 12.55 -19.30
N VAL A 383 -4.10 11.56 -18.97
CA VAL A 383 -4.55 11.32 -17.59
C VAL A 383 -3.37 10.85 -16.72
N GLU A 384 -2.49 9.98 -17.23
CA GLU A 384 -1.26 9.57 -16.53
C GLU A 384 -0.33 10.76 -16.25
N LYS A 385 -0.16 11.65 -17.24
CA LYS A 385 0.63 12.86 -17.06
C LYS A 385 0.04 13.80 -16.01
N GLN A 386 -1.29 13.95 -15.98
CA GLN A 386 -1.99 14.74 -14.97
C GLN A 386 -1.83 14.12 -13.58
N LEU A 387 -1.97 12.80 -13.44
CA LEU A 387 -1.75 12.12 -12.17
C LEU A 387 -0.32 12.35 -11.64
N LYS A 388 0.69 12.25 -12.50
CA LYS A 388 2.10 12.54 -12.15
C LYS A 388 2.32 14.01 -11.73
N ASP A 389 1.68 14.96 -12.40
CA ASP A 389 1.77 16.38 -12.04
C ASP A 389 1.11 16.66 -10.69
N VAL A 390 -0.07 16.08 -10.46
CA VAL A 390 -0.81 16.22 -9.20
C VAL A 390 -0.07 15.56 -8.05
N SER A 391 0.55 14.39 -8.25
CA SER A 391 1.35 13.74 -7.21
C SER A 391 2.62 14.50 -6.87
N GLY A 392 3.27 15.12 -7.85
CA GLY A 392 4.41 16.01 -7.61
C GLY A 392 4.05 17.28 -6.84
N LYS A 393 2.89 17.89 -7.12
CA LYS A 393 2.45 19.15 -6.48
C LYS A 393 1.80 18.95 -5.12
N HIS A 394 1.12 17.82 -4.93
CA HIS A 394 0.33 17.52 -3.75
C HIS A 394 0.66 16.12 -3.21
N PRO A 395 1.90 15.88 -2.74
CA PRO A 395 2.37 14.54 -2.38
C PRO A 395 1.65 13.94 -1.18
N ILE A 396 1.22 14.77 -0.21
CA ILE A 396 0.63 14.31 1.06
C ILE A 396 -0.57 13.38 0.84
N GLN A 397 -1.43 13.68 -0.15
CA GLN A 397 -2.62 12.86 -0.43
C GLN A 397 -2.30 11.45 -0.95
N PHE A 398 -1.09 11.25 -1.49
CA PHE A 398 -0.62 9.96 -2.03
C PHE A 398 0.29 9.20 -1.07
N LEU A 399 0.67 9.82 0.07
CA LEU A 399 1.44 9.20 1.14
C LEU A 399 0.54 8.48 2.16
N CYS A 400 -0.75 8.81 2.19
CA CYS A 400 -1.72 8.22 3.10
C CYS A 400 -2.60 7.19 2.38
N THR A 401 -2.91 6.09 3.06
CA THR A 401 -3.87 5.09 2.56
C THR A 401 -5.23 5.74 2.33
N THR A 402 -5.78 5.55 1.13
CA THR A 402 -7.13 6.02 0.78
C THR A 402 -8.11 4.86 0.80
N GLN A 403 -9.13 4.93 1.65
CA GLN A 403 -10.22 3.95 1.69
C GLN A 403 -11.41 4.46 0.87
N ILE A 404 -11.95 3.60 0.00
CA ILE A 404 -13.14 3.90 -0.81
C ILE A 404 -14.31 3.14 -0.21
N ILE A 405 -15.36 3.88 0.12
CA ILE A 405 -16.56 3.38 0.77
C ILE A 405 -17.72 3.47 -0.22
N SER A 406 -18.51 2.41 -0.33
CA SER A 406 -19.72 2.36 -1.16
C SER A 406 -20.89 3.15 -0.55
N ASP A 407 -21.96 3.35 -1.32
CA ASP A 407 -23.17 4.07 -0.88
C ASP A 407 -23.86 3.42 0.34
N ASP A 408 -23.70 2.10 0.52
CA ASP A 408 -24.21 1.33 1.66
C ASP A 408 -23.19 1.20 2.80
N GLY A 409 -22.06 1.93 2.72
CA GLY A 409 -21.14 2.04 3.84
C GLY A 409 -20.07 0.96 3.94
N ILE A 410 -19.88 0.15 2.91
CA ILE A 410 -18.91 -0.93 2.92
C ILE A 410 -17.61 -0.43 2.29
N PRO A 411 -16.44 -0.63 2.92
CA PRO A 411 -15.17 -0.41 2.23
C PRO A 411 -15.02 -1.37 1.05
N ILE A 412 -14.97 -0.82 -0.16
CA ILE A 412 -14.82 -1.60 -1.39
C ILE A 412 -13.39 -1.64 -1.92
N ALA A 413 -12.53 -0.73 -1.44
CA ALA A 413 -11.10 -0.72 -1.74
C ALA A 413 -10.28 0.04 -0.70
N LYS A 414 -9.02 -0.36 -0.52
CA LYS A 414 -7.97 0.38 0.18
C LYS A 414 -6.80 0.56 -0.79
N LEU A 415 -6.47 1.80 -1.09
CA LEU A 415 -5.33 2.18 -1.92
C LEU A 415 -4.17 2.51 -0.99
N SER A 416 -3.04 1.81 -1.12
CA SER A 416 -1.82 2.15 -0.38
C SER A 416 -1.12 3.37 -1.01
N THR A 417 0.20 3.46 -0.92
CA THR A 417 0.93 4.56 -1.54
C THR A 417 0.85 4.51 -3.07
N LEU A 418 1.05 5.65 -3.74
CA LEU A 418 1.03 5.71 -5.20
C LEU A 418 2.08 4.81 -5.87
N GLU A 419 3.24 4.60 -5.22
CA GLU A 419 4.32 3.76 -5.75
C GLU A 419 3.97 2.27 -5.67
N GLU A 420 3.36 1.84 -4.56
CA GLU A 420 2.97 0.45 -4.34
C GLU A 420 1.71 0.05 -5.13
N ASP A 421 0.79 0.99 -5.37
CA ASP A 421 -0.53 0.72 -5.95
C ASP A 421 -0.92 1.67 -7.09
N TYR A 422 0.02 1.93 -8.00
CA TYR A 422 -0.17 2.88 -9.11
C TYR A 422 -1.42 2.62 -9.95
N ASP A 423 -1.69 1.36 -10.31
CA ASP A 423 -2.77 1.01 -11.23
C ASP A 423 -4.16 1.32 -10.66
N ASN A 424 -4.36 1.12 -9.36
CA ASN A 424 -5.64 1.43 -8.72
C ASN A 424 -5.79 2.94 -8.49
N HIS A 425 -4.71 3.64 -8.12
CA HIS A 425 -4.68 5.11 -8.08
C HIS A 425 -5.02 5.71 -9.45
N PHE A 426 -4.44 5.17 -10.53
CA PHE A 426 -4.72 5.59 -11.89
C PHE A 426 -6.18 5.38 -12.27
N GLN A 427 -6.75 4.20 -11.97
CA GLN A 427 -8.17 3.94 -12.21
C GLN A 427 -9.08 4.90 -11.46
N ARG A 428 -8.78 5.17 -10.19
CA ARG A 428 -9.55 6.11 -9.37
C ARG A 428 -9.48 7.53 -9.92
N TYR A 429 -8.29 7.99 -10.26
CA TYR A 429 -8.08 9.32 -10.84
C TYR A 429 -8.76 9.46 -12.21
N ALA A 430 -8.67 8.43 -13.05
CA ALA A 430 -9.38 8.41 -14.33
C ALA A 430 -10.91 8.43 -14.16
N SER A 431 -11.46 7.77 -13.13
CA SER A 431 -12.87 7.84 -12.78
C SER A 431 -13.29 9.26 -12.40
N GLN A 432 -12.50 9.94 -11.55
CA GLN A 432 -12.73 11.36 -11.19
C GLN A 432 -12.68 12.26 -12.42
N TYR A 433 -11.69 12.06 -13.31
CA TYR A 433 -11.60 12.78 -14.58
C TYR A 433 -12.88 12.65 -15.42
N LEU A 434 -13.45 11.43 -15.51
CA LEU A 434 -14.73 11.21 -16.20
C LEU A 434 -15.90 11.94 -15.54
N GLN A 435 -15.95 11.95 -14.20
CA GLN A 435 -17.00 12.64 -13.45
C GLN A 435 -16.96 14.16 -13.67
N PHE A 436 -15.78 14.79 -13.65
CA PHE A 436 -15.64 16.20 -14.00
C PHE A 436 -16.07 16.49 -15.44
N GLY A 437 -15.78 15.56 -16.36
CA GLY A 437 -16.22 15.64 -17.76
C GLY A 437 -17.74 15.51 -17.96
N SER A 438 -18.49 15.01 -16.97
CA SER A 438 -19.95 14.79 -17.11
C SER A 438 -20.72 16.09 -17.32
N PHE A 439 -20.27 17.22 -16.77
CA PHE A 439 -20.87 18.53 -17.01
C PHE A 439 -20.90 18.89 -18.51
N PHE A 440 -19.74 18.75 -19.18
CA PHE A 440 -19.62 19.03 -20.62
C PHE A 440 -20.39 18.02 -21.47
N LEU A 441 -20.48 16.76 -21.02
CA LEU A 441 -21.29 15.74 -21.68
C LEU A 441 -22.77 16.12 -21.63
N THR A 442 -23.27 16.55 -20.48
CA THR A 442 -24.64 17.05 -20.32
C THR A 442 -24.96 18.24 -21.22
N LEU A 443 -24.05 19.22 -21.33
CA LEU A 443 -24.23 20.33 -22.27
C LEU A 443 -24.29 19.87 -23.73
N THR A 444 -23.45 18.88 -24.07
CA THR A 444 -23.42 18.29 -25.41
C THR A 444 -24.70 17.50 -25.71
N THR A 445 -25.24 16.76 -24.74
CA THR A 445 -26.49 16.01 -24.92
C THR A 445 -27.70 16.93 -25.04
N ASP A 446 -27.73 18.06 -24.32
CA ASP A 446 -28.75 19.10 -24.50
C ASP A 446 -28.72 19.66 -25.93
N GLU A 447 -27.53 20.03 -26.42
CA GLU A 447 -27.39 20.57 -27.75
C GLU A 447 -27.72 19.52 -28.84
N LEU A 448 -27.37 18.26 -28.62
CA LEU A 448 -27.76 17.15 -29.50
C LEU A 448 -29.28 16.99 -29.58
N LYS A 449 -29.98 16.97 -28.43
CA LYS A 449 -31.44 16.82 -28.36
C LYS A 449 -32.18 18.00 -29.02
N LYS A 450 -31.61 19.21 -29.00
CA LYS A 450 -32.15 20.37 -29.73
C LYS A 450 -32.05 20.21 -31.24
N ARG A 451 -30.96 19.62 -31.74
CA ARG A 451 -30.66 19.54 -33.18
C ARG A 451 -31.22 18.28 -33.85
N ILE A 452 -31.33 17.18 -33.10
CA ILE A 452 -31.66 15.85 -33.62
C ILE A 452 -32.94 15.33 -32.95
N SER A 453 -33.93 14.99 -33.78
CA SER A 453 -35.19 14.43 -33.30
C SER A 453 -35.02 13.01 -32.75
N LYS A 454 -35.94 12.63 -31.85
CA LYS A 454 -36.04 11.26 -31.32
C LYS A 454 -36.12 10.20 -32.43
N GLN A 455 -36.86 10.50 -33.51
CA GLN A 455 -36.99 9.58 -34.64
C GLN A 455 -35.66 9.40 -35.37
N ASN A 456 -34.94 10.50 -35.66
CA ASN A 456 -33.69 10.44 -36.40
C ASN A 456 -32.59 9.69 -35.64
N ILE A 457 -32.47 9.92 -34.32
CA ILE A 457 -31.49 9.19 -33.51
C ILE A 457 -31.85 7.70 -33.38
N THR A 458 -33.14 7.38 -33.26
CA THR A 458 -33.60 5.98 -33.17
C THR A 458 -33.30 5.23 -34.46
N GLU A 459 -33.56 5.86 -35.60
CA GLU A 459 -33.24 5.29 -36.90
C GLU A 459 -31.73 5.10 -37.08
N TYR A 460 -30.92 6.05 -36.63
CA TYR A 460 -29.47 5.93 -36.62
C TYR A 460 -28.97 4.70 -35.83
N PHE A 461 -29.47 4.50 -34.60
CA PHE A 461 -29.08 3.31 -33.82
C PHE A 461 -29.60 2.01 -34.42
N ARG A 462 -30.85 1.98 -34.93
CA ARG A 462 -31.41 0.79 -35.61
C ARG A 462 -30.56 0.31 -36.78
N ASN A 463 -29.97 1.24 -37.52
CA ASN A 463 -29.15 0.94 -38.70
C ASN A 463 -27.66 0.74 -38.37
N SER A 464 -27.27 0.85 -37.09
CA SER A 464 -25.89 0.63 -36.68
C SER A 464 -25.59 -0.86 -36.50
N THR A 465 -24.38 -1.28 -36.91
CA THR A 465 -24.00 -2.70 -37.04
C THR A 465 -24.22 -3.54 -35.78
N LEU A 466 -23.96 -2.99 -34.60
CA LEU A 466 -24.07 -3.75 -33.35
C LEU A 466 -25.48 -3.81 -32.78
N PHE A 467 -26.40 -3.00 -33.31
CA PHE A 467 -27.78 -2.91 -32.85
C PHE A 467 -28.79 -3.37 -33.91
N GLU A 468 -28.33 -3.75 -35.11
CA GLU A 468 -29.18 -4.19 -36.25
C GLU A 468 -30.06 -5.40 -35.89
N ASN A 469 -29.53 -6.31 -35.05
CA ASN A 469 -30.18 -7.54 -34.60
C ASN A 469 -30.87 -7.40 -33.24
N GLU A 470 -30.88 -6.20 -32.67
CA GLU A 470 -31.46 -5.95 -31.35
C GLU A 470 -32.99 -5.89 -31.41
N ASN A 471 -33.65 -6.11 -30.28
CA ASN A 471 -35.10 -5.94 -30.22
C ASN A 471 -35.49 -4.48 -30.48
N LYS A 472 -36.17 -4.23 -31.62
CA LYS A 472 -36.54 -2.89 -32.09
C LYS A 472 -37.42 -2.10 -31.12
N GLU A 473 -38.32 -2.78 -30.41
CA GLU A 473 -39.21 -2.19 -29.41
C GLU A 473 -38.42 -1.81 -28.15
N TYR A 474 -37.51 -2.69 -27.72
CA TYR A 474 -36.62 -2.44 -26.59
C TYR A 474 -35.73 -1.21 -26.84
N LEU A 475 -35.06 -1.15 -28.00
CA LEU A 475 -34.20 -0.04 -28.39
C LEU A 475 -34.99 1.29 -28.47
N GLU A 476 -36.17 1.25 -29.09
CA GLU A 476 -37.04 2.44 -29.20
C GLU A 476 -37.51 2.92 -27.83
N ARG A 477 -37.85 2.01 -26.92
CA ARG A 477 -38.26 2.36 -25.55
C ARG A 477 -37.10 2.98 -24.76
N ALA A 478 -35.89 2.42 -24.88
CA ALA A 478 -34.70 2.92 -24.20
C ALA A 478 -34.36 4.35 -24.65
N LEU A 479 -34.33 4.59 -25.97
CA LEU A 479 -34.05 5.90 -26.53
C LEU A 479 -35.18 6.90 -26.25
N SER A 480 -36.44 6.46 -26.24
CA SER A 480 -37.58 7.30 -25.88
C SER A 480 -37.50 7.77 -24.44
N ALA A 481 -37.29 6.86 -23.49
CA ALA A 481 -37.12 7.22 -22.08
C ALA A 481 -36.01 8.26 -21.91
N TYR A 482 -34.88 8.07 -22.61
CA TYR A 482 -33.78 9.02 -22.54
C TYR A 482 -34.11 10.38 -23.17
N TRP A 483 -34.78 10.42 -24.32
CA TRP A 483 -35.20 11.67 -24.95
C TRP A 483 -36.21 12.44 -24.10
N ASP A 484 -37.11 11.71 -23.43
CA ASP A 484 -38.17 12.23 -22.58
C ASP A 484 -37.67 12.55 -21.14
N ASN A 485 -36.34 12.42 -20.89
CA ASN A 485 -35.65 12.67 -19.62
C ASN A 485 -36.05 11.73 -18.45
N ASP A 486 -36.60 10.56 -18.75
CA ASP A 486 -36.79 9.48 -17.76
C ASP A 486 -35.48 8.69 -17.58
N TYR A 487 -34.58 9.29 -16.79
CA TYR A 487 -33.21 8.78 -16.60
C TYR A 487 -33.15 7.43 -15.89
N LEU A 488 -34.11 7.14 -15.01
CA LEU A 488 -34.19 5.86 -14.33
C LEU A 488 -34.45 4.75 -15.36
N VAL A 489 -35.51 4.91 -16.15
CA VAL A 489 -35.89 3.92 -17.16
C VAL A 489 -34.82 3.81 -18.23
N SER A 490 -34.29 4.93 -18.75
CA SER A 490 -33.23 4.87 -19.76
C SER A 490 -31.98 4.17 -19.25
N SER A 491 -31.51 4.48 -18.04
CA SER A 491 -30.32 3.83 -17.47
C SER A 491 -30.52 2.32 -17.31
N HIS A 492 -31.71 1.89 -16.85
CA HIS A 492 -32.02 0.47 -16.67
C HIS A 492 -32.10 -0.28 -18.00
N LEU A 493 -32.56 0.38 -19.07
CA LEU A 493 -32.63 -0.22 -20.40
C LEU A 493 -31.29 -0.16 -21.16
N PHE A 494 -30.48 0.88 -20.95
CA PHE A 494 -29.17 1.00 -21.61
C PHE A 494 -28.16 -0.06 -21.16
N ASN A 495 -28.12 -0.43 -19.88
CA ASN A 495 -27.19 -1.45 -19.38
C ASN A 495 -27.24 -2.79 -20.15
N PRO A 496 -28.40 -3.46 -20.28
CA PRO A 496 -28.50 -4.71 -21.06
C PRO A 496 -28.29 -4.50 -22.56
N LEU A 497 -28.70 -3.36 -23.14
CA LEU A 497 -28.41 -3.02 -24.55
C LEU A 497 -26.90 -2.94 -24.82
N ILE A 498 -26.17 -2.26 -23.94
CA ILE A 498 -24.71 -2.14 -24.03
C ILE A 498 -24.05 -3.52 -23.92
N GLU A 499 -24.49 -4.36 -22.98
CA GLU A 499 -23.93 -5.71 -22.85
C GLU A 499 -24.22 -6.59 -24.08
N SER A 500 -25.43 -6.49 -24.64
CA SER A 500 -25.83 -7.18 -25.87
C SER A 500 -24.96 -6.73 -27.06
N ALA A 501 -24.79 -5.42 -27.25
CA ALA A 501 -23.98 -4.86 -28.32
C ALA A 501 -22.49 -5.23 -28.20
N ILE A 502 -21.91 -5.23 -26.99
CA ILE A 502 -20.53 -5.70 -26.76
C ILE A 502 -20.40 -7.20 -27.06
N ARG A 503 -21.40 -8.00 -26.68
CA ARG A 503 -21.43 -9.44 -27.00
C ARG A 503 -21.50 -9.68 -28.51
N GLU A 504 -22.32 -8.91 -29.23
CA GLU A 504 -22.42 -9.01 -30.69
C GLU A 504 -21.13 -8.55 -31.36
N LEU A 505 -20.44 -7.51 -30.84
CA LEU A 505 -19.10 -7.11 -31.30
C LEU A 505 -18.12 -8.28 -31.17
N VAL A 506 -18.02 -8.88 -29.98
CA VAL A 506 -17.09 -10.00 -29.72
C VAL A 506 -17.40 -11.18 -30.65
N LYS A 507 -18.68 -11.52 -30.80
CA LYS A 507 -19.14 -12.59 -31.71
C LYS A 507 -18.78 -12.31 -33.17
N ASN A 508 -19.03 -11.09 -33.66
CA ASN A 508 -18.72 -10.68 -35.04
C ASN A 508 -17.21 -10.71 -35.33
N CYS A 509 -16.38 -10.59 -34.31
CA CYS A 509 -14.92 -10.72 -34.41
C CYS A 509 -14.40 -12.16 -34.13
N GLY A 510 -15.28 -13.16 -34.04
CA GLY A 510 -14.90 -14.56 -33.81
C GLY A 510 -14.53 -14.90 -32.36
N GLY A 511 -14.86 -14.03 -31.40
CA GLY A 511 -14.64 -14.26 -29.98
C GLY A 511 -15.64 -15.26 -29.37
N ILE A 512 -15.30 -15.75 -28.18
CA ILE A 512 -16.05 -16.76 -27.44
C ILE A 512 -17.17 -16.08 -26.64
N VAL A 513 -18.43 -16.34 -26.97
CA VAL A 513 -19.59 -15.79 -26.23
C VAL A 513 -20.31 -16.81 -25.35
N LEU A 514 -19.95 -18.09 -25.47
CA LEU A 514 -20.49 -19.22 -24.73
C LEU A 514 -19.35 -20.07 -24.16
N LYS A 515 -19.49 -20.59 -22.93
CA LYS A 515 -18.54 -21.52 -22.30
C LYS A 515 -19.28 -22.77 -21.82
N PRO A 516 -18.73 -23.98 -21.97
CA PRO A 516 -19.38 -25.19 -21.48
C PRO A 516 -19.57 -25.11 -19.97
N ASN A 517 -20.69 -25.64 -19.48
CA ASN A 517 -21.01 -25.65 -18.06
C ASN A 517 -21.02 -27.07 -17.48
N ASN A 518 -21.04 -27.17 -16.15
CA ASN A 518 -20.99 -28.45 -15.44
C ASN A 518 -22.28 -29.29 -15.60
N LEU A 519 -23.30 -28.75 -16.27
CA LEU A 519 -24.57 -29.42 -16.54
C LEU A 519 -24.63 -29.99 -17.97
N GLY A 520 -23.54 -29.97 -18.73
CA GLY A 520 -23.48 -30.46 -20.11
C GLY A 520 -24.06 -29.49 -21.15
N GLY A 521 -24.35 -28.25 -20.77
CA GLY A 521 -24.78 -27.16 -21.65
C GLY A 521 -23.72 -26.06 -21.78
N TYR A 522 -24.18 -24.83 -22.04
CA TYR A 522 -23.31 -23.66 -22.18
C TYR A 522 -23.84 -22.46 -21.38
N ASP A 523 -22.93 -21.78 -20.69
CA ASP A 523 -23.18 -20.49 -20.03
C ASP A 523 -22.76 -19.33 -20.93
N ARG A 524 -23.45 -18.20 -20.80
CA ARG A 524 -23.07 -16.96 -21.47
C ARG A 524 -21.85 -16.35 -20.78
N VAL A 525 -20.86 -15.92 -21.56
CA VAL A 525 -19.71 -15.18 -21.03
C VAL A 525 -20.18 -13.85 -20.44
N THR A 526 -19.64 -13.48 -19.27
CA THR A 526 -19.99 -12.25 -18.55
C THR A 526 -19.35 -11.01 -19.18
N LEU A 527 -19.96 -9.84 -19.00
CA LEU A 527 -19.42 -8.57 -19.51
C LEU A 527 -18.00 -8.30 -19.01
N GLY A 528 -17.73 -8.55 -17.73
CA GLY A 528 -16.38 -8.37 -17.16
C GLY A 528 -15.32 -9.25 -17.82
N SER A 529 -15.68 -10.41 -18.39
CA SER A 529 -14.74 -11.21 -19.20
C SER A 529 -14.53 -10.63 -20.60
N PHE A 530 -15.53 -10.00 -21.20
CA PHE A 530 -15.34 -9.31 -22.50
C PHE A 530 -14.43 -8.09 -22.38
N LEU A 531 -14.46 -7.40 -21.24
CA LEU A 531 -13.69 -6.17 -21.03
C LEU A 531 -12.30 -6.39 -20.43
N ARG A 532 -12.01 -7.56 -19.84
CA ARG A 532 -10.66 -7.86 -19.27
C ARG A 532 -9.61 -8.00 -20.37
N GLU A 533 -8.46 -7.37 -20.17
CA GLU A 533 -7.32 -7.40 -21.11
C GLU A 533 -6.30 -8.51 -20.79
N ASP A 534 -6.49 -9.24 -19.69
CA ASP A 534 -5.66 -10.39 -19.33
C ASP A 534 -5.95 -11.62 -20.22
N GLU A 535 -5.12 -12.66 -20.08
CA GLU A 535 -5.21 -13.93 -20.81
C GLU A 535 -6.54 -14.69 -20.63
N LYS A 536 -7.34 -14.34 -19.62
CA LYS A 536 -8.64 -14.95 -19.32
C LYS A 536 -9.81 -14.14 -19.88
N GLY A 537 -9.53 -12.94 -20.37
CA GLY A 537 -10.48 -11.99 -20.94
C GLY A 537 -10.44 -11.93 -22.47
N GLN A 538 -11.25 -11.03 -23.03
CA GLN A 538 -11.37 -10.80 -24.48
C GLN A 538 -11.28 -9.32 -24.86
N GLY A 539 -10.79 -8.47 -23.95
CA GLY A 539 -10.66 -7.02 -24.15
C GLY A 539 -9.73 -6.65 -25.29
N GLY A 540 -8.79 -7.54 -25.65
CA GLY A 540 -7.95 -7.39 -26.84
C GLY A 540 -8.76 -7.25 -28.14
N ILE A 541 -9.92 -7.91 -28.25
CA ILE A 541 -10.81 -7.77 -29.42
C ILE A 541 -11.33 -6.34 -29.51
N ILE A 542 -11.82 -5.78 -28.40
CA ILE A 542 -12.34 -4.41 -28.33
C ILE A 542 -11.23 -3.42 -28.67
N LYS A 543 -10.04 -3.61 -28.09
CA LYS A 543 -8.87 -2.78 -28.39
C LYS A 543 -8.51 -2.81 -29.89
N ASN A 544 -8.59 -3.96 -30.53
CA ASN A 544 -8.30 -4.09 -31.96
C ASN A 544 -9.36 -3.39 -32.82
N VAL A 545 -10.64 -3.56 -32.52
CA VAL A 545 -11.75 -2.89 -33.24
C VAL A 545 -11.62 -1.37 -33.15
N PHE A 546 -11.27 -0.86 -31.97
CA PHE A 546 -11.11 0.57 -31.73
C PHE A 546 -9.68 1.10 -31.92
N SER A 547 -8.77 0.31 -32.51
CA SER A 547 -7.33 0.64 -32.64
C SER A 547 -7.04 1.93 -33.43
N ARG A 548 -7.97 2.37 -34.29
CA ARG A 548 -7.86 3.63 -35.04
C ARG A 548 -8.22 4.87 -34.21
N ILE A 549 -8.84 4.67 -33.05
CA ILE A 549 -9.09 5.71 -32.08
C ILE A 549 -7.89 5.71 -31.13
N ASP A 550 -7.20 6.84 -31.04
CA ASP A 550 -6.03 7.04 -30.16
C ASP A 550 -6.35 6.92 -28.65
N GLN A 551 -7.58 6.52 -28.31
CA GLN A 551 -8.11 6.45 -26.95
C GLN A 551 -8.41 5.00 -26.59
N ASN A 552 -8.11 4.60 -25.36
CA ASN A 552 -8.40 3.24 -24.91
C ASN A 552 -9.88 3.09 -24.53
N VAL A 553 -10.70 2.75 -25.53
CA VAL A 553 -12.15 2.50 -25.38
C VAL A 553 -12.44 1.33 -24.44
N CYS A 554 -11.62 0.28 -24.46
CA CYS A 554 -11.78 -0.87 -23.58
C CYS A 554 -11.63 -0.46 -22.11
N PHE A 555 -10.58 0.31 -21.80
CA PHE A 555 -10.36 0.89 -20.47
C PHE A 555 -11.51 1.79 -20.03
N TYR A 556 -12.00 2.65 -20.93
CA TYR A 556 -13.17 3.48 -20.66
C TYR A 556 -14.43 2.65 -20.35
N PHE A 557 -14.73 1.61 -21.13
CA PHE A 557 -15.86 0.72 -20.86
C PHE A 557 -15.72 -0.01 -19.52
N ARG A 558 -14.51 -0.47 -19.17
CA ARG A 558 -14.26 -1.05 -17.84
C ARG A 558 -14.55 -0.06 -16.72
N LEU A 559 -14.02 1.16 -16.81
CA LEU A 559 -14.24 2.20 -15.80
C LEU A 559 -15.72 2.51 -15.63
N VAL A 560 -16.48 2.64 -16.72
CA VAL A 560 -17.89 3.00 -16.65
C VAL A 560 -18.77 1.83 -16.21
N LEU A 561 -18.51 0.62 -16.68
CA LEU A 561 -19.47 -0.49 -16.57
C LEU A 561 -19.17 -1.46 -15.42
N THR A 562 -17.90 -1.81 -15.16
CA THR A 562 -17.56 -2.99 -14.33
C THR A 562 -16.43 -2.78 -13.32
N SER A 563 -15.78 -1.61 -13.27
CA SER A 563 -14.70 -1.36 -12.30
C SER A 563 -15.30 -0.81 -11.00
N SER A 564 -15.01 -1.45 -9.87
CA SER A 564 -15.37 -0.97 -8.53
C SER A 564 -14.70 0.35 -8.16
N LEU A 565 -13.55 0.67 -8.77
CA LEU A 565 -12.87 1.97 -8.64
C LEU A 565 -13.40 3.02 -9.64
N GLY A 566 -14.20 2.57 -10.59
CA GLY A 566 -14.87 3.37 -11.62
C GLY A 566 -16.27 3.81 -11.22
N MET A 567 -17.16 3.96 -12.21
CA MET A 567 -18.59 4.25 -11.98
C MET A 567 -19.41 2.98 -11.72
N ASN A 568 -18.88 1.82 -12.11
CA ASN A 568 -19.45 0.48 -11.90
C ASN A 568 -20.94 0.34 -12.26
N LEU A 569 -21.39 1.01 -13.34
CA LEU A 569 -22.83 1.18 -13.60
C LEU A 569 -23.56 -0.13 -13.89
N ARG A 570 -22.95 -1.04 -14.66
CA ARG A 570 -23.60 -2.30 -15.04
C ARG A 570 -23.62 -3.28 -13.88
N ASP A 571 -22.52 -3.40 -13.15
CA ASP A 571 -22.45 -4.33 -12.02
C ASP A 571 -23.34 -3.87 -10.86
N ASP A 572 -23.40 -2.57 -10.57
CA ASP A 572 -24.32 -2.05 -9.56
C ASP A 572 -25.79 -2.26 -9.98
N PHE A 573 -26.12 -2.08 -11.26
CA PHE A 573 -27.46 -2.39 -11.78
C PHE A 573 -27.80 -3.88 -11.59
N ALA A 574 -26.91 -4.77 -11.99
CA ALA A 574 -27.15 -6.22 -11.95
C ALA A 574 -27.19 -6.78 -10.51
N HIS A 575 -26.41 -6.20 -9.60
CA HIS A 575 -26.36 -6.61 -8.19
C HIS A 575 -27.33 -5.84 -7.29
N GLY A 576 -28.02 -4.81 -7.82
CA GLY A 576 -29.01 -4.03 -7.09
C GLY A 576 -28.42 -2.99 -6.14
N PHE A 577 -27.17 -2.57 -6.37
CA PHE A 577 -26.46 -1.55 -5.60
C PHE A 577 -26.63 -0.15 -6.20
N GLY A 578 -26.29 0.88 -5.42
CA GLY A 578 -26.18 2.27 -5.90
C GLY A 578 -27.47 2.83 -6.52
N LYS A 579 -28.66 2.35 -6.16
CA LYS A 579 -29.93 2.64 -6.86
C LYS A 579 -30.19 4.13 -7.11
N LYS A 580 -29.76 4.99 -6.18
CA LYS A 580 -29.92 6.45 -6.27
C LYS A 580 -29.20 7.05 -7.49
N LYS A 581 -28.04 6.50 -7.88
CA LYS A 581 -27.27 7.02 -9.02
C LYS A 581 -27.98 6.85 -10.36
N PHE A 582 -28.87 5.87 -10.50
CA PHE A 582 -29.60 5.67 -11.76
C PHE A 582 -30.72 6.69 -12.00
N PHE A 583 -31.07 7.51 -10.99
CA PHE A 583 -31.99 8.62 -11.18
C PHE A 583 -31.31 9.85 -11.80
N THR A 584 -29.98 9.88 -11.82
CA THR A 584 -29.24 11.07 -12.20
C THR A 584 -28.99 11.11 -13.70
N ARG A 585 -29.00 12.35 -14.22
CA ARG A 585 -28.78 12.62 -15.63
C ARG A 585 -27.38 12.19 -16.10
N ASP A 586 -26.35 12.46 -15.31
CA ASP A 586 -24.95 12.20 -15.67
C ASP A 586 -24.69 10.70 -15.92
N VAL A 587 -25.34 9.82 -15.15
CA VAL A 587 -25.28 8.37 -15.34
C VAL A 587 -25.94 7.97 -16.66
N SER A 588 -27.15 8.47 -16.94
CA SER A 588 -27.83 8.15 -18.19
C SER A 588 -27.12 8.72 -19.41
N ASP A 589 -26.60 9.95 -19.34
CA ASP A 589 -25.81 10.59 -20.40
C ASP A 589 -24.55 9.77 -20.68
N ARG A 590 -23.89 9.25 -19.64
CA ARG A 590 -22.70 8.41 -19.76
C ARG A 590 -22.98 7.06 -20.40
N LEU A 591 -24.08 6.40 -20.04
CA LEU A 591 -24.52 5.14 -20.67
C LEU A 591 -24.88 5.37 -22.14
N PHE A 592 -25.57 6.47 -22.44
CA PHE A 592 -25.84 6.87 -23.83
C PHE A 592 -24.55 7.14 -24.61
N HIS A 593 -23.54 7.74 -23.98
CA HIS A 593 -22.21 7.90 -24.59
C HIS A 593 -21.54 6.56 -24.92
N VAL A 594 -21.66 5.54 -24.05
CA VAL A 594 -21.17 4.18 -24.35
C VAL A 594 -21.88 3.60 -25.58
N MET A 595 -23.21 3.79 -25.68
CA MET A 595 -23.95 3.39 -26.89
C MET A 595 -23.44 4.12 -28.15
N ILE A 596 -23.19 5.42 -28.07
CA ILE A 596 -22.59 6.20 -29.16
C ILE A 596 -21.26 5.60 -29.60
N CYS A 597 -20.36 5.24 -28.68
CA CYS A 597 -19.10 4.60 -29.05
C CYS A 597 -19.32 3.28 -29.79
N LEU A 598 -20.28 2.47 -29.35
CA LEU A 598 -20.61 1.19 -29.97
C LEU A 598 -21.26 1.36 -31.36
N SER A 599 -22.06 2.41 -31.59
CA SER A 599 -22.70 2.65 -32.88
C SER A 599 -21.73 3.04 -34.00
N LEU A 600 -20.48 3.40 -33.66
CA LEU A 600 -19.43 3.71 -34.64
C LEU A 600 -18.82 2.47 -35.30
N VAL A 601 -19.03 1.28 -34.73
CA VAL A 601 -18.50 0.03 -35.30
C VAL A 601 -19.22 -0.27 -36.61
N LYS A 602 -18.44 -0.59 -37.65
CA LYS A 602 -18.93 -0.95 -38.97
C LYS A 602 -18.29 -2.25 -39.43
N LYS A 603 -19.03 -3.07 -40.20
CA LYS A 603 -18.46 -4.23 -40.90
C LYS A 603 -17.44 -3.74 -41.93
N GLN A 604 -16.30 -4.42 -42.03
CA GLN A 604 -15.35 -4.17 -43.10
C GLN A 604 -15.94 -4.73 -44.40
N GLU A 605 -16.26 -3.87 -45.36
CA GLU A 605 -16.67 -4.33 -46.69
C GLU A 605 -15.51 -5.10 -47.33
N GLU A 606 -15.75 -6.33 -47.77
CA GLU A 606 -14.81 -7.07 -48.60
C GLU A 606 -14.59 -6.24 -49.87
N LYS A 607 -13.41 -5.64 -50.01
CA LYS A 607 -12.96 -5.15 -51.31
C LYS A 607 -12.81 -6.38 -52.18
N ASN A 608 -13.82 -6.66 -53.00
CA ASN A 608 -13.67 -7.56 -54.15
C ASN A 608 -12.40 -7.14 -54.89
N LYS A 609 -11.40 -8.01 -54.88
CA LYS A 609 -10.15 -7.83 -55.61
C LYS A 609 -10.40 -7.89 -57.10
#